data_AF-A0A099K7U9-F1
#
_entry.id   AF-A0A099K7U9-F1
#
_cell.length_a   1.000
_cell.length_b   1.000
_cell.length_c   1.000
_cell.angle_alpha   90.00
_cell.angle_beta   90.00
_cell.angle_gamma   90.00
#
_symmetry.space_group_name_H-M   'P 1'
#
loop_
_entity.id
_entity.type
_entity.pdbx_description
1 polymer ?
#
loop_
_entity_poly.entity_id
_entity_poly.type
_entity_poly.pdbx_seq_one_letter_code
_entity_poly.pdbx_strand_id
1 'polypeptide(L)'
;MPNIIDLPDITPSKCSWMVIPSSTAAFNPYSKVEQVSEEPGEKWQVKLEWKNLPHAYGRDIRGALIALRGQVNQLRVKDFAHSNIGSFPGVARVKGAGQYGIVLLVDGLTANTVVGHIGDRFQLGKRVHELTQNAVTNSSGQVTLKF
;
A
#
# COMPACT_ATOMS: atom_id res chain seq x y z
N MET A 1 3.16 -22.12 7.14
CA MET A 1 2.93 -20.75 6.62
C MET A 1 2.92 -19.81 7.82
N PRO A 2 3.46 -18.57 7.71
CA PRO A 2 3.42 -17.62 8.82
C PRO A 2 1.97 -17.26 9.14
N ASN A 3 1.63 -17.15 10.42
CA ASN A 3 0.30 -16.70 10.82
C ASN A 3 0.16 -15.20 10.61
N ILE A 4 -1.02 -14.73 10.20
CA ILE A 4 -1.34 -13.30 10.08
C ILE A 4 -2.13 -12.91 11.33
N ILE A 5 -1.58 -11.97 12.09
CA ILE A 5 -2.19 -11.40 13.29
C ILE A 5 -2.75 -10.04 12.90
N ASP A 6 -4.03 -9.79 13.17
CA ASP A 6 -4.60 -8.46 12.98
C ASP A 6 -4.22 -7.56 14.15
N LEU A 7 -3.74 -6.35 13.85
CA LEU A 7 -3.54 -5.33 14.87
C LEU A 7 -4.91 -4.95 15.47
N PRO A 8 -5.04 -4.85 16.81
CA PRO A 8 -6.27 -4.39 17.43
C PRO A 8 -6.71 -3.02 16.89
N ASP A 9 -8.02 -2.83 16.73
CA ASP A 9 -8.62 -1.60 16.19
C ASP A 9 -8.62 -0.47 17.24
N ILE A 10 -7.42 0.00 17.57
CA ILE A 10 -7.18 1.08 18.53
C ILE A 10 -6.57 2.25 17.75
N THR A 11 -7.32 3.34 17.64
CA THR A 11 -6.89 4.52 16.88
C THR A 11 -5.59 5.10 17.47
N PRO A 12 -4.50 5.16 16.68
CA PRO A 12 -3.25 5.77 17.12
C PRO A 12 -3.36 7.29 17.17
N SER A 13 -2.59 7.92 18.05
CA SER A 13 -2.47 9.37 18.11
C SER A 13 -1.70 9.94 16.91
N LYS A 14 -0.78 9.15 16.34
CA LYS A 14 -0.15 9.44 15.03
C LYS A 14 -0.05 8.17 14.21
N CYS A 15 -0.38 8.28 12.93
CA CYS A 15 -0.22 7.25 11.93
C CYS A 15 0.56 7.83 10.75
N SER A 16 1.66 7.21 10.36
CA SER A 16 2.40 7.59 9.15
C SER A 16 2.75 6.37 8.33
N TRP A 17 2.38 6.41 7.05
CA TRP A 17 2.72 5.43 6.05
C TRP A 17 3.59 6.11 4.99
N MET A 18 4.74 5.52 4.72
CA MET A 18 5.70 6.04 3.74
C MET A 18 6.21 4.90 2.88
N VAL A 19 6.29 5.12 1.57
CA VAL A 19 7.00 4.20 0.67
C VAL A 19 8.49 4.46 0.82
N ILE A 20 9.25 3.42 1.12
CA ILE A 20 10.71 3.45 1.01
C ILE A 20 11.04 2.96 -0.41
N PRO A 21 11.46 3.86 -1.32
CA PRO A 21 11.89 3.44 -2.65
C PRO A 21 13.18 2.64 -2.52
N SER A 22 13.37 1.71 -3.45
CA SER A 22 14.58 0.89 -3.53
C SER A 22 15.52 1.41 -4.61
N SER A 23 15.68 2.74 -4.65
CA SER A 23 16.61 3.43 -5.54
C SER A 23 17.80 3.97 -4.77
N THR A 24 18.98 3.92 -5.39
CA THR A 24 20.22 4.46 -4.85
C THR A 24 20.89 5.33 -5.90
N ALA A 25 21.33 6.52 -5.52
CA ALA A 25 22.09 7.42 -6.37
C ALA A 25 23.55 7.48 -5.90
N ALA A 26 24.47 7.16 -6.81
CA ALA A 26 25.90 7.33 -6.61
C ALA A 26 26.37 8.58 -7.36
N PHE A 27 26.81 9.59 -6.62
CA PHE A 27 27.33 10.83 -7.17
C PHE A 27 28.86 10.84 -7.13
N ASN A 28 29.50 11.13 -8.26
CA ASN A 28 30.94 11.34 -8.32
C ASN A 28 31.27 12.85 -8.24
N PRO A 29 31.91 13.32 -7.16
CA PRO A 29 32.18 14.74 -6.97
C PRO A 29 33.20 15.33 -7.96
N TYR A 30 34.03 14.50 -8.60
CA TYR A 30 35.06 14.94 -9.53
C TYR A 30 34.55 15.04 -10.97
N SER A 31 33.79 14.05 -11.43
CA SER A 31 33.24 14.03 -12.79
C SER A 31 31.86 14.68 -12.90
N LYS A 32 31.21 14.98 -11.76
CA LYS A 32 29.81 15.44 -11.66
C LYS A 32 28.81 14.49 -12.31
N VAL A 33 29.20 13.23 -12.53
CA VAL A 33 28.32 12.19 -13.06
C VAL A 33 27.51 11.60 -11.91
N GLU A 34 26.21 11.45 -12.15
CA GLU A 34 25.28 10.79 -11.24
C GLU A 34 24.83 9.48 -11.89
N GLN A 35 24.97 8.37 -11.16
CA GLN A 35 24.43 7.08 -11.55
C GLN A 35 23.30 6.72 -10.61
N VAL A 36 22.09 6.59 -11.15
CA VAL A 36 20.91 6.15 -10.40
C VAL A 36 20.63 4.70 -10.75
N SER A 37 20.55 3.83 -9.74
CA SER A 37 20.11 2.44 -9.88
C SER A 37 18.82 2.23 -9.11
N GLU A 38 17.90 1.48 -9.70
CA GLU A 38 16.60 1.15 -9.11
C GLU A 38 16.46 -0.37 -9.07
N GLU A 39 16.21 -0.90 -7.87
CA GLU A 39 16.02 -2.34 -7.64
C GLU A 39 14.54 -2.63 -7.31
N PRO A 40 13.97 -3.76 -7.75
CA PRO A 40 12.65 -4.17 -7.30
C PRO A 40 12.66 -4.52 -5.81
N GLY A 41 11.80 -3.87 -5.01
CA GLY A 41 11.76 -4.19 -3.58
C GLY A 41 11.17 -3.10 -2.68
N GLU A 42 10.47 -2.13 -3.26
CA GLU A 42 9.84 -1.06 -2.50
C GLU A 42 8.92 -1.63 -1.43
N LYS A 43 8.94 -0.97 -0.27
CA LYS A 43 8.19 -1.42 0.89
C LYS A 43 7.54 -0.25 1.59
N TRP A 44 6.39 -0.52 2.18
CA TRP A 44 5.75 0.40 3.10
C TRP A 44 6.45 0.36 4.45
N GLN A 45 6.87 1.54 4.91
CA GLN A 45 7.24 1.77 6.30
C GLN A 45 6.04 2.36 7.02
N VAL A 46 5.62 1.68 8.08
CA VAL A 46 4.49 2.08 8.92
C VAL A 46 5.00 2.44 10.31
N LYS A 47 4.60 3.62 10.79
CA LYS A 47 4.88 4.07 12.16
C LYS A 47 3.58 4.52 12.81
N LEU A 48 3.25 3.88 13.92
CA LEU A 48 2.08 4.17 14.75
C LEU A 48 2.54 4.62 16.14
N GLU A 49 1.97 5.70 16.66
CA GLU A 49 2.26 6.24 17.99
C GLU A 49 0.95 6.39 18.76
N TRP A 50 0.86 5.81 19.97
CA TRP A 50 -0.26 6.01 20.89
C TRP A 50 0.21 6.83 22.09
N LYS A 51 -0.38 8.01 22.31
CA LYS A 51 -0.17 8.83 23.49
C LYS A 51 -1.27 8.55 24.51
N ASN A 52 -0.91 8.48 25.79
CA ASN A 52 -1.84 8.27 26.91
C ASN A 52 -2.75 7.03 26.73
N LEU A 53 -2.18 5.91 26.26
CA LEU A 53 -2.92 4.68 26.02
C LEU A 53 -3.41 4.06 27.35
N PRO A 54 -4.72 3.81 27.53
CA PRO A 54 -5.20 3.11 28.71
C PRO A 54 -4.58 1.72 28.84
N HIS A 55 -4.33 1.29 30.08
CA HIS A 55 -3.61 0.04 30.35
C HIS A 55 -4.28 -1.19 29.72
N ALA A 56 -5.62 -1.24 29.67
CA ALA A 56 -6.36 -2.34 29.03
C ALA A 56 -5.97 -2.50 27.54
N TYR A 57 -6.07 -1.42 26.76
CA TYR A 57 -5.68 -1.41 25.35
C TYR A 57 -4.18 -1.66 25.13
N GLY A 58 -3.33 -1.19 26.05
CA GLY A 58 -1.89 -1.48 26.03
C GLY A 58 -1.57 -2.97 26.13
N ARG A 59 -2.37 -3.74 26.87
CA ARG A 59 -2.21 -5.21 26.97
C ARG A 59 -2.55 -5.89 25.64
N ASP A 60 -3.57 -5.42 24.94
CA ASP A 60 -3.98 -6.00 23.65
C ASP A 60 -2.91 -5.80 22.58
N ILE A 61 -2.37 -4.58 22.46
CA ILE A 61 -1.26 -4.29 21.53
C ILE A 61 -0.04 -5.14 21.88
N ARG A 62 0.33 -5.21 23.17
CA ARG A 62 1.46 -6.03 23.62
C ARG A 62 1.26 -7.51 23.30
N GLY A 63 0.04 -8.03 23.48
CA GLY A 63 -0.32 -9.40 23.12
C GLY A 63 -0.10 -9.67 21.63
N ALA A 64 -0.58 -8.78 20.76
CA ALA A 64 -0.37 -8.88 19.32
C ALA A 64 1.13 -8.84 18.94
N LEU A 65 1.92 -7.96 19.58
CA LEU A 65 3.37 -7.86 19.34
C LEU A 65 4.13 -9.12 19.78
N ILE A 66 3.78 -9.71 20.93
CA ILE A 66 4.40 -10.96 21.40
C ILE A 66 4.01 -12.12 20.48
N ALA A 67 2.77 -12.15 20.00
CA ALA A 67 2.28 -13.17 19.07
C ALA A 67 3.05 -13.18 17.74
N LEU A 68 3.72 -12.07 17.36
CA LEU A 68 4.58 -12.04 16.17
C LEU A 68 5.78 -13.01 16.25
N ARG A 69 6.23 -13.33 17.48
CA ARG A 69 7.40 -14.17 17.73
C ARG A 69 8.62 -13.71 16.91
N GLY A 70 8.88 -12.41 16.91
CA GLY A 70 9.92 -11.79 16.08
C GLY A 70 9.50 -11.70 14.62
N GLN A 71 10.28 -12.29 13.73
CA GLN A 71 10.05 -12.25 12.27
C GLN A 71 9.26 -13.45 11.73
N VAL A 72 8.76 -14.34 12.62
CA VAL A 72 8.12 -15.59 12.22
C VAL A 72 6.70 -15.36 11.68
N ASN A 73 5.91 -14.51 12.36
CA ASN A 73 4.54 -14.20 11.96
C ASN A 73 4.45 -12.80 11.35
N GLN A 74 3.31 -12.51 10.72
CA GLN A 74 3.05 -11.23 10.07
C GLN A 74 1.95 -10.46 10.81
N LEU A 75 2.08 -9.14 10.84
CA LEU A 75 1.07 -8.24 11.38
C LEU A 75 0.29 -7.61 10.21
N ARG A 76 -1.03 -7.74 10.21
CA ARG A 76 -1.89 -6.94 9.34
C ARG A 76 -2.24 -5.64 10.06
N VAL A 77 -1.92 -4.53 9.41
CA VAL A 77 -2.14 -3.19 9.95
C VAL A 77 -3.01 -2.42 8.97
N LYS A 78 -4.08 -1.82 9.50
CA LYS A 78 -4.91 -0.87 8.76
C LYS A 78 -4.24 0.50 8.78
N ASP A 79 -4.31 1.24 7.68
CA ASP A 79 -3.99 2.66 7.72
C ASP A 79 -5.15 3.43 8.36
N PHE A 80 -4.89 4.06 9.50
CA PHE A 80 -5.87 4.86 10.24
C PHE A 80 -6.00 6.28 9.72
N ALA A 81 -5.02 6.78 8.96
CA ALA A 81 -5.01 8.13 8.41
C ALA A 81 -5.53 8.20 6.97
N HIS A 82 -5.59 7.06 6.28
CA HIS A 82 -5.95 6.99 4.87
C HIS A 82 -7.38 6.47 4.67
N SER A 83 -8.10 7.13 3.78
CA SER A 83 -9.38 6.66 3.25
C SER A 83 -9.42 6.94 1.75
N ASN A 84 -9.79 5.94 0.96
CA ASN A 84 -9.96 6.15 -0.47
C ASN A 84 -11.15 7.07 -0.75
N ILE A 85 -10.99 7.94 -1.75
CA ILE A 85 -12.05 8.78 -2.30
C ILE A 85 -12.85 7.98 -3.33
N GLY A 86 -12.15 7.24 -4.20
CA GLY A 86 -12.75 6.35 -5.18
C GLY A 86 -13.36 5.10 -4.54
N SER A 87 -14.48 4.66 -5.10
CA SER A 87 -15.23 3.50 -4.62
C SER A 87 -14.97 2.21 -5.41
N PHE A 88 -14.19 2.28 -6.51
CA PHE A 88 -13.95 1.17 -7.44
C PHE A 88 -15.22 0.32 -7.71
N PRO A 89 -16.31 0.93 -8.19
CA PRO A 89 -17.60 0.26 -8.30
C PRO A 89 -17.54 -0.86 -9.36
N GLY A 90 -18.07 -2.04 -9.01
CA GLY A 90 -18.07 -3.23 -9.86
C GLY A 90 -17.27 -4.39 -9.26
N VAL A 91 -16.91 -5.36 -10.10
CA VAL A 91 -16.08 -6.51 -9.73
C VAL A 91 -14.76 -6.40 -10.48
N ALA A 92 -13.80 -5.71 -9.88
CA ALA A 92 -12.48 -5.50 -10.46
C ALA A 92 -11.75 -6.83 -10.69
N ARG A 93 -11.30 -7.06 -11.93
CA ARG A 93 -10.48 -8.22 -12.30
C ARG A 93 -9.29 -7.78 -13.14
N VAL A 94 -8.16 -8.47 -12.99
CA VAL A 94 -6.99 -8.20 -13.83
C VAL A 94 -7.30 -8.66 -15.25
N LYS A 95 -7.20 -7.74 -16.21
CA LYS A 95 -7.54 -8.00 -17.61
C LYS A 95 -6.39 -8.69 -18.33
N GLY A 96 -6.41 -10.02 -18.33
CA GLY A 96 -5.38 -10.85 -18.99
C GLY A 96 -4.20 -11.21 -18.09
N ALA A 97 -3.31 -12.06 -18.60
CA ALA A 97 -2.16 -12.58 -17.85
C ALA A 97 -0.86 -11.82 -18.19
N GLY A 98 0.15 -11.95 -17.32
CA GLY A 98 1.53 -11.53 -17.62
C GLY A 98 1.77 -10.02 -17.58
N GLN A 99 0.94 -9.25 -16.90
CA GLN A 99 1.17 -7.82 -16.72
C GLN A 99 2.29 -7.57 -15.70
N TYR A 100 3.15 -6.59 -15.98
CA TYR A 100 4.30 -6.22 -15.15
C TYR A 100 4.57 -4.71 -15.22
N GLY A 101 5.37 -4.20 -14.27
CA GLY A 101 5.74 -2.79 -14.18
C GLY A 101 4.76 -1.95 -13.35
N ILE A 102 4.65 -0.67 -13.71
CA ILE A 102 3.90 0.38 -12.98
C ILE A 102 2.47 0.60 -13.51
N VAL A 103 1.97 -0.37 -14.28
CA VAL A 103 0.68 -0.29 -14.97
C VAL A 103 -0.07 -1.60 -14.82
N LEU A 104 -1.36 -1.52 -14.49
CA LEU A 104 -2.27 -2.66 -14.40
C LEU A 104 -3.57 -2.37 -15.14
N LEU A 105 -3.85 -3.16 -16.18
CA LEU A 105 -5.13 -3.21 -16.86
C LEU A 105 -6.12 -4.02 -16.03
N VAL A 106 -7.25 -3.37 -15.71
CA VAL A 106 -8.35 -3.92 -14.92
C VAL A 106 -9.64 -3.82 -15.73
N ASP A 107 -10.52 -4.80 -15.59
CA ASP A 107 -11.89 -4.78 -16.14
C ASP A 107 -12.94 -5.11 -15.06
N GLY A 108 -14.22 -5.11 -15.47
CA GLY A 108 -15.34 -5.43 -14.59
C GLY A 108 -15.79 -4.27 -13.69
N LEU A 109 -15.28 -3.06 -13.92
CA LEU A 109 -15.72 -1.85 -13.23
C LEU A 109 -16.90 -1.18 -13.95
N THR A 110 -17.60 -0.28 -13.26
CA THR A 110 -18.62 0.57 -13.91
C THR A 110 -18.00 1.39 -15.03
N ALA A 111 -18.63 1.41 -16.20
CA ALA A 111 -18.12 2.11 -17.39
C ALA A 111 -18.26 3.64 -17.31
N ASN A 112 -17.40 4.34 -18.06
CA ASN A 112 -17.41 5.80 -18.26
C ASN A 112 -17.42 6.64 -16.98
N THR A 113 -16.78 6.15 -15.91
CA THR A 113 -16.67 6.86 -14.64
C THR A 113 -15.26 6.86 -14.09
N VAL A 114 -14.97 7.83 -13.22
CA VAL A 114 -13.75 7.87 -12.41
C VAL A 114 -13.95 6.89 -11.25
N VAL A 115 -13.16 5.81 -11.26
CA VAL A 115 -13.27 4.71 -10.28
C VAL A 115 -12.31 4.87 -9.11
N GLY A 116 -11.21 5.60 -9.33
CA GLY A 116 -10.16 5.89 -8.35
C GLY A 116 -9.50 7.22 -8.67
N HIS A 117 -9.09 7.94 -7.63
CA HIS A 117 -8.37 9.20 -7.73
C HIS A 117 -6.88 8.99 -7.44
N ILE A 118 -6.06 9.96 -7.85
CA ILE A 118 -4.66 10.03 -7.41
C ILE A 118 -4.57 9.95 -5.88
N GLY A 119 -3.66 9.13 -5.36
CA GLY A 119 -3.50 8.85 -3.94
C GLY A 119 -4.41 7.73 -3.39
N ASP A 120 -5.41 7.26 -4.13
CA ASP A 120 -6.20 6.10 -3.70
C ASP A 120 -5.33 4.83 -3.73
N ARG A 121 -5.53 3.97 -2.74
CA ARG A 121 -4.77 2.73 -2.60
C ARG A 121 -5.60 1.52 -2.97
N PHE A 122 -4.96 0.52 -3.55
CA PHE A 122 -5.59 -0.76 -3.84
C PHE A 122 -4.64 -1.91 -3.49
N GLN A 123 -5.22 -3.08 -3.23
CA GLN A 123 -4.47 -4.28 -2.91
C GLN A 123 -4.43 -5.21 -4.13
N LEU A 124 -3.23 -5.60 -4.54
CA LEU A 124 -2.99 -6.65 -5.54
C LEU A 124 -2.31 -7.84 -4.86
N GLY A 125 -3.06 -8.95 -4.71
CA GLY A 125 -2.60 -10.11 -3.96
C GLY A 125 -2.31 -9.76 -2.50
N LYS A 126 -1.03 -9.69 -2.12
CA LYS A 126 -0.58 -9.32 -0.75
C LYS A 126 0.12 -7.96 -0.68
N ARG A 127 0.19 -7.23 -1.80
CA ARG A 127 0.85 -5.92 -1.88
C ARG A 127 -0.18 -4.82 -1.96
N VAL A 128 0.13 -3.69 -1.36
CA VAL A 128 -0.66 -2.46 -1.43
C VAL A 128 0.08 -1.49 -2.34
N HIS A 129 -0.65 -0.92 -3.29
CA HIS A 129 -0.17 0.07 -4.25
C HIS A 129 -1.00 1.34 -4.14
N GLU A 130 -0.43 2.47 -4.53
CA GLU A 130 -1.07 3.79 -4.49
C GLU A 130 -1.14 4.38 -5.89
N LEU A 131 -2.30 4.90 -6.29
CA LEU A 131 -2.48 5.44 -7.63
C LEU A 131 -1.72 6.75 -7.83
N THR A 132 -0.96 6.83 -8.91
CA THR A 132 -0.25 8.05 -9.33
C THR A 132 -1.08 8.93 -10.26
N GLN A 133 -2.21 8.43 -10.77
CA GLN A 133 -3.13 9.15 -11.65
C GLN A 133 -4.58 8.72 -11.41
N ASN A 134 -5.53 9.60 -11.77
CA ASN A 134 -6.94 9.25 -11.75
C ASN A 134 -7.22 8.06 -12.69
N ALA A 135 -7.93 7.07 -12.17
CA ALA A 135 -8.35 5.89 -12.89
C ALA A 135 -9.73 6.14 -13.52
N VAL A 136 -9.75 6.30 -14.86
CA VAL A 136 -10.97 6.56 -15.63
C VAL A 136 -11.28 5.36 -16.52
N THR A 137 -12.47 4.79 -16.34
CA THR A 137 -12.93 3.64 -17.11
C THR A 137 -13.45 4.03 -18.49
N ASN A 138 -13.26 3.14 -19.48
CA ASN A 138 -13.85 3.26 -20.81
C ASN A 138 -15.29 2.72 -20.85
N SER A 139 -15.89 2.70 -22.04
CA SER A 139 -17.26 2.21 -22.29
C SER A 139 -17.48 0.73 -21.97
N SER A 140 -16.40 -0.05 -21.87
CA SER A 140 -16.42 -1.48 -21.53
C SER A 140 -16.09 -1.73 -20.05
N GLY A 141 -16.01 -0.69 -19.21
CA GLY A 141 -15.67 -0.86 -17.79
C GLY A 141 -14.21 -1.23 -17.53
N GLN A 142 -13.32 -0.90 -18.47
CA GLN A 142 -11.90 -1.20 -18.40
C GLN A 142 -11.11 0.04 -18.06
N VAL A 143 -10.07 -0.10 -17.25
CA VAL A 143 -9.19 1.00 -16.83
C VAL A 143 -7.74 0.56 -16.78
N THR A 144 -6.86 1.51 -17.06
CA THR A 144 -5.42 1.36 -16.87
C THR A 144 -5.04 2.06 -15.56
N LEU A 145 -4.81 1.28 -14.50
CA LEU A 145 -4.30 1.80 -13.23
C LEU A 145 -2.81 2.07 -13.36
N LYS A 146 -2.38 3.26 -12.93
CA LYS A 146 -0.96 3.63 -12.81
C LYS A 146 -0.64 3.87 -11.35
N PHE A 147 0.47 3.32 -10.86
CA PHE A 147 0.85 3.28 -9.46
C PHE A 147 2.36 3.18 -9.30
#